data_AF-A0A7C3Y3M9-F1
#
_entry.id   AF-A0A7C3Y3M9-F1
#
_cell.length_a   1.000
_cell.length_b   1.000
_cell.length_c   1.000
_cell.angle_alpha   90.00
_cell.angle_beta   90.00
_cell.angle_gamma   90.00
#
_symmetry.space_group_name_H-M   'P 1'
#
loop_
_entity.id
_entity.type
_entity.pdbx_description
1 polymer ?
#
loop_
_entity_poly.entity_id
_entity_poly.type
_entity_poly.pdbx_seq_one_letter_code
_entity_poly.pdbx_strand_id
1 'polypeptide(L)' 'MRYLNYLLILIPIAALADLLHADPVVVFLLSALAIVPLAGVLGKATEELAVYAGSKAGGFLNATF' A
#
# COMPACT_ATOMS: atom_id res chain seq x y z
N MET A 1 -11.88 5.10 -2.13
CA MET A 1 -10.99 4.91 -0.96
C MET A 1 -11.72 4.51 0.32
N ARG A 2 -12.79 5.18 0.76
CA ARG A 2 -13.42 4.89 2.08
C ARG A 2 -13.71 3.40 2.36
N TYR A 3 -14.29 2.68 1.39
CA TYR A 3 -14.58 1.24 1.53
C TYR A 3 -13.36 0.33 1.29
N LEU A 4 -12.40 0.78 0.47
CA LEU A 4 -11.16 0.03 0.20
C LEU A 4 -10.24 0.02 1.42
N ASN A 5 -10.26 1.08 2.24
CA ASN A 5 -9.44 1.17 3.45
C ASN A 5 -9.72 0.03 4.45
N TYR A 6 -10.89 -0.61 4.41
CA TYR A 6 -11.15 -1.80 5.23
C TYR A 6 -10.20 -2.96 4.89
N LEU A 7 -9.70 -3.04 3.65
CA LEU A 7 -8.73 -4.05 3.23
C LEU A 7 -7.34 -3.85 3.88
N LEU A 8 -7.07 -2.71 4.54
CA LEU A 8 -5.81 -2.52 5.27
C LEU A 8 -5.65 -3.52 6.43
N ILE A 9 -6.76 -4.07 6.96
CA ILE A 9 -6.70 -5.15 7.95
C ILE A 9 -6.06 -6.43 7.39
N LEU A 10 -6.05 -6.60 6.06
CA LEU A 10 -5.40 -7.74 5.42
C LEU A 10 -3.88 -7.68 5.53
N ILE A 11 -3.27 -6.53 5.83
CA ILE A 11 -1.82 -6.41 6.01
C ILE A 11 -1.33 -7.27 7.19
N PRO A 12 -1.81 -7.07 8.44
CA PRO A 12 -1.39 -7.94 9.55
C PRO A 12 -1.87 -9.39 9.37
N ILE A 13 -3.00 -9.62 8.69
CA ILE A 13 -3.51 -10.97 8.43
C ILE A 13 -2.59 -11.72 7.45
N ALA A 14 -2.14 -11.07 6.37
CA ALA A 14 -1.20 -11.64 5.41
C ALA A 14 0.15 -11.95 6.08
N ALA A 15 0.66 -11.02 6.89
CA ALA A 15 1.91 -11.21 7.63
C ALA A 15 1.81 -12.38 8.63
N LEU A 16 0.68 -12.52 9.33
CA LEU A 16 0.46 -13.63 10.23
C LEU A 16 0.30 -14.96 9.48
N ALA A 17 -0.39 -14.96 8.33
CA ALA A 17 -0.54 -16.15 7.49
C ALA A 17 0.83 -16.65 6.98
N ASP A 18 1.70 -15.73 6.56
CA ASP A 18 3.08 -16.04 6.16
C ASP A 18 3.92 -16.59 7.33
N LEU A 19 3.84 -15.95 8.50
CA LEU A 19 4.55 -16.40 9.71
C LEU A 19 4.13 -17.82 10.14
N LEU A 20 2.86 -18.16 9.95
CA LEU A 20 2.31 -19.48 10.23
C LEU A 20 2.55 -20.50 9.09
N HIS A 21 3.28 -20.12 8.04
CA HIS A 21 3.55 -20.94 6.86
C HIS A 21 2.27 -21.48 6.21
N ALA A 22 1.24 -20.63 6.11
CA ALA A 22 0.01 -20.95 5.42
C ALA A 22 0.25 -21.20 3.92
N ASP A 23 -0.79 -21.69 3.24
CA ASP A 23 -0.71 -21.97 1.80
C ASP A 23 -0.26 -20.72 1.00
N PRO A 24 0.75 -20.85 0.11
CA PRO A 24 1.30 -19.71 -0.64
C PRO A 24 0.28 -18.96 -1.48
N VAL A 25 -0.75 -19.64 -2.02
CA VAL A 25 -1.82 -19.00 -2.79
C VAL A 25 -2.68 -18.12 -1.89
N VAL A 26 -2.94 -18.56 -0.66
CA VAL A 26 -3.68 -17.76 0.34
C VAL A 26 -2.88 -16.52 0.74
N VAL A 27 -1.60 -16.66 1.06
CA VAL A 27 -0.72 -15.53 1.41
C VAL A 27 -0.65 -14.54 0.25
N PHE A 28 -0.53 -15.03 -0.99
CA PHE A 28 -0.54 -14.21 -2.20
C PHE A 28 -1.83 -13.39 -2.33
N LEU A 29 -2.99 -14.03 -2.21
CA LEU A 29 -4.28 -13.35 -2.35
C LEU A 29 -4.51 -12.30 -1.26
N LEU A 30 -4.18 -12.63 -0.01
CA LEU A 30 -4.26 -11.68 1.11
C LEU A 30 -3.36 -10.47 0.89
N SER A 31 -2.12 -10.70 0.45
CA SER A 31 -1.15 -9.64 0.16
C SER A 31 -1.58 -8.78 -1.03
N ALA A 32 -2.06 -9.39 -2.11
CA ALA A 32 -2.53 -8.67 -3.30
C ALA A 32 -3.70 -7.74 -2.97
N LEU A 33 -4.67 -8.22 -2.18
CA LEU A 33 -5.81 -7.39 -1.75
C LEU A 33 -5.38 -6.29 -0.76
N ALA A 34 -4.40 -6.55 0.09
CA ALA A 34 -3.85 -5.56 1.02
C ALA A 34 -3.13 -4.40 0.30
N ILE A 35 -2.49 -4.67 -0.84
CA ILE A 35 -1.77 -3.65 -1.64
C ILE A 35 -2.73 -2.60 -2.22
N VAL A 36 -3.97 -2.97 -2.57
CA VAL A 36 -4.92 -2.07 -3.25
C VAL A 36 -5.17 -0.75 -2.49
N PRO A 37 -5.61 -0.75 -1.21
CA PRO A 37 -5.74 0.49 -0.45
C PRO A 37 -4.39 1.13 -0.11
N LEU A 38 -3.33 0.33 0.05
CA LEU A 38 -2.00 0.80 0.41
C LEU A 38 -1.41 1.70 -0.68
N ALA A 39 -1.58 1.34 -1.95
CA ALA A 39 -1.21 2.19 -3.09
C ALA A 39 -1.92 3.55 -3.04
N GLY A 40 -3.20 3.56 -2.65
CA GLY A 40 -3.96 4.79 -2.46
C GLY A 40 -3.48 5.67 -1.31
N VAL A 41 -3.01 5.06 -0.21
CA VAL A 41 -2.40 5.79 0.92
C VAL A 41 -1.04 6.34 0.51
N LEU A 42 -0.22 5.53 -0.18
CA LEU A 42 1.10 5.93 -0.66
C LEU A 42 1.01 7.12 -1.62
N GLY A 43 0.13 7.07 -2.62
CA GLY A 43 -0.05 8.17 -3.57
C GLY A 43 -0.46 9.49 -2.91
N LYS A 44 -1.31 9.43 -1.88
CA LYS A 44 -1.64 10.63 -1.09
C LYS A 44 -0.44 11.14 -0.29
N ALA A 45 0.32 10.23 0.31
CA ALA A 45 1.51 10.61 1.06
C ALA A 45 2.57 11.26 0.16
N THR A 46 2.75 10.76 -1.06
CA THR A 46 3.70 11.34 -2.04
C THR A 46 3.22 12.67 -2.58
N GLU A 47 1.91 12.84 -2.79
CA GLU A 47 1.30 14.13 -3.18
C GLU A 47 1.50 15.20 -2.10
N GLU A 48 1.21 14.87 -0.83
CA GLU A 48 1.44 15.77 0.30
C GLU A 48 2.93 16.10 0.46
N LEU A 49 3.83 15.13 0.27
CA LEU A 49 5.27 15.36 0.34
C LEU A 49 5.78 16.23 -0.82
N ALA A 50 5.21 16.06 -2.02
CA ALA A 50 5.59 16.81 -3.21
C ALA A 50 5.36 18.33 -3.04
N VAL A 51 4.36 18.73 -2.26
CA VAL A 51 4.08 20.15 -1.93
C VAL A 51 5.27 20.80 -1.23
N TYR A 52 5.97 20.08 -0.35
CA TYR A 52 7.14 20.60 0.38
C TYR A 52 8.44 20.43 -0.39
N ALA A 53 8.51 19.50 -1.35
CA ALA A 53 9.71 19.21 -2.13
C ALA A 53 9.94 20.17 -3.32
N GLY A 54 8.92 20.93 -3.73
CA GLY A 54 8.96 21.80 -4.91
C GLY A 54 8.81 21.05 -6.24
N SER A 55 8.46 21.74 -7.32
CA SER A 55 7.92 21.11 -8.55
C SER A 55 8.80 20.03 -9.19
N LYS A 56 10.14 20.19 -9.19
CA LYS A 56 11.06 19.21 -9.80
C LYS A 56 11.19 17.94 -8.96
N ALA A 57 11.46 18.07 -7.66
CA ALA A 57 11.61 16.92 -6.78
C ALA A 57 10.26 16.27 -6.47
N GLY A 58 9.19 17.04 -6.33
CA GLY A 58 7.83 16.53 -6.18
C GLY A 58 7.35 15.73 -7.39
N GLY A 59 7.63 16.21 -8.60
CA GLY A 59 7.35 15.45 -9.84
C GLY A 59 8.14 14.15 -9.93
N PHE A 60 9.39 14.14 -9.48
CA PHE A 60 10.19 12.91 -9.40
C PHE A 60 9.63 11.91 -8.38
N LEU A 61 9.28 12.37 -7.17
CA LEU A 61 8.73 11.52 -6.11
C LEU A 61 7.42 10.84 -6.52
N ASN A 62 6.52 11.57 -7.18
CA ASN A 62 5.25 11.03 -7.66
C ASN A 62 5.39 10.06 -8.85
N ALA A 63 6.52 10.12 -9.58
CA ALA A 63 6.79 9.20 -10.68
C ALA A 63 7.40 7.87 -10.21
N THR A 64 8.04 7.85 -9.05
CA THR A 64 8.78 6.67 -8.55
C THR A 64 8.03 5.84 -7.52
N PHE A 65 7.14 6.46 -6.75
CA PHE A 65 6.41 5.84 -5.64
C PHE A 65 4.91 5.85 -5.91
#